data_AF-A0A1H3G6K1-F1
#
_entry.id   AF-A0A1H3G6K1-F1
#
_cell.length_a   1.000
_cell.length_b   1.000
_cell.length_c   1.000
_cell.angle_alpha   90.00
_cell.angle_beta   90.00
_cell.angle_gamma   90.00
#
_symmetry.space_group_name_H-M   'P 1'
#
loop_
_entity.id
_entity.type
_entity.pdbx_description
1 polymer ?
#
loop_
_entity_poly.entity_id
_entity_poly.type
_entity_poly.pdbx_seq_one_letter_code
_entity_poly.pdbx_strand_id
1 'polypeptide(L)'
;MLEYKAGDSDIFKELKSLYPEEQWEEKRETIFKKLPPYASVDKLYEFEKLYDRLLKRVLDSTGLYLLTEYETCLKKLYPQELLNKYETVVRDMASHTSDRKRYREIVAILRRMQKYPEGKSGPNRD
;
A
#
# COMPACT_ATOMS: atom_id res chain seq x y z
N MET A 1 -11.04 -14.56 -26.59
CA MET A 1 -10.63 -13.14 -26.64
C MET A 1 -9.91 -12.87 -25.33
N LEU A 2 -8.59 -12.69 -25.34
CA LEU A 2 -7.85 -12.38 -24.12
C LEU A 2 -8.13 -10.92 -23.78
N GLU A 3 -9.01 -10.68 -22.80
CA GLU A 3 -9.21 -9.34 -22.25
C GLU A 3 -7.97 -8.95 -21.46
N TYR A 4 -6.99 -8.37 -22.13
CA TYR A 4 -5.79 -7.88 -21.48
C TYR A 4 -6.11 -6.63 -20.65
N LYS A 5 -6.03 -6.76 -19.32
CA LYS A 5 -6.23 -5.63 -18.39
C LYS A 5 -4.91 -4.90 -18.20
N ALA A 6 -4.96 -3.57 -18.22
CA ALA A 6 -3.79 -2.76 -17.92
C ALA A 6 -3.34 -3.00 -16.46
N GLY A 7 -2.06 -3.38 -16.28
CA GLY A 7 -1.54 -3.74 -14.96
C GLY A 7 -1.68 -5.21 -14.59
N ASP A 8 -1.98 -6.09 -15.56
CA ASP A 8 -1.96 -7.53 -15.35
C ASP A 8 -0.53 -8.03 -15.05
N SER A 9 -0.38 -8.68 -13.89
CA SER A 9 0.91 -9.15 -13.39
C SER A 9 1.47 -10.33 -14.19
N ASP A 10 0.62 -11.17 -14.79
CA ASP A 10 1.05 -12.35 -15.53
C ASP A 10 1.66 -11.92 -16.86
N ILE A 11 1.00 -11.00 -17.58
CA ILE A 11 1.53 -10.40 -18.81
C ILE A 11 2.85 -9.66 -18.52
N PHE A 12 2.90 -8.93 -17.41
CA PHE A 12 4.09 -8.17 -17.04
C PHE A 12 5.28 -9.10 -16.73
N LYS A 13 5.04 -10.23 -16.08
CA LYS A 13 6.04 -11.27 -15.81
C LYS A 13 6.51 -11.96 -17.08
N GLU A 14 5.61 -12.27 -18.00
CA GLU A 14 5.97 -12.80 -19.32
C GLU A 14 6.81 -11.79 -20.10
N LEU A 15 6.42 -10.52 -20.10
CA LEU A 15 7.18 -9.48 -20.78
C LEU A 15 8.59 -9.34 -20.18
N LYS A 16 8.72 -9.39 -18.85
CA LYS A 16 10.00 -9.34 -18.14
C LYS A 16 10.94 -10.46 -18.56
N SER A 17 10.44 -11.68 -18.74
CA SER A 17 11.29 -12.84 -19.09
C SER A 17 11.91 -12.75 -20.48
N LEU A 18 11.40 -11.87 -21.35
CA LEU A 18 11.90 -11.65 -22.70
C LEU A 18 13.09 -10.67 -22.76
N TYR A 19 13.42 -9.98 -21.68
CA TYR A 19 14.49 -8.99 -21.65
C TYR A 19 15.61 -9.39 -20.66
N PRO A 20 16.88 -9.11 -21.00
CA PRO A 20 17.96 -9.09 -20.02
C PRO A 20 17.69 -8.06 -18.91
N GLU A 21 18.19 -8.32 -17.70
CA GLU A 21 17.94 -7.49 -16.52
C GLU A 21 18.38 -6.02 -16.74
N GLU A 22 19.49 -5.81 -17.44
CA GLU A 22 20.04 -4.48 -17.74
C GLU A 22 19.13 -3.66 -18.68
N GLN A 23 18.40 -4.33 -19.57
CA GLN A 23 17.45 -3.68 -20.47
C GLN A 23 16.08 -3.54 -19.84
N TRP A 24 15.76 -4.43 -18.89
CA TRP A 24 14.45 -4.48 -18.26
C TRP A 24 14.15 -3.20 -17.47
N GLU A 25 15.12 -2.64 -16.77
CA GLU A 25 14.88 -1.42 -15.98
C GLU A 25 14.37 -0.26 -16.83
N GLU A 26 15.00 0.01 -17.98
CA GLU A 26 14.58 1.08 -18.89
C GLU A 26 13.19 0.79 -19.51
N LYS A 27 12.94 -0.47 -19.89
CA LYS A 27 11.65 -0.89 -20.43
C LYS A 27 10.54 -0.80 -19.39
N ARG A 28 10.80 -1.23 -18.15
CA ARG A 28 9.88 -1.12 -17.01
C ARG A 28 9.44 0.32 -16.80
N GLU A 29 10.38 1.27 -16.77
CA GLU A 29 10.03 2.68 -16.58
C GLU A 29 9.19 3.21 -17.75
N THR A 30 9.47 2.77 -18.98
CA THR A 30 8.66 3.10 -20.16
C THR A 30 7.24 2.54 -20.04
N ILE A 31 7.09 1.32 -19.54
CA ILE A 31 5.78 0.68 -19.31
C ILE A 31 5.01 1.47 -18.25
N PHE A 32 5.60 1.76 -17.09
CA PHE A 32 4.94 2.51 -16.03
C PHE A 32 4.46 3.89 -16.47
N LYS A 33 5.25 4.60 -17.30
CA LYS A 33 4.83 5.90 -17.87
C LYS A 33 3.63 5.80 -18.81
N LYS A 34 3.44 4.65 -19.46
CA LYS A 34 2.36 4.41 -20.42
C LYS A 34 1.12 3.77 -19.79
N LEU A 35 1.20 3.29 -18.55
CA LEU A 35 0.06 2.68 -17.88
C LEU A 35 -1.02 3.73 -17.60
N PRO A 36 -2.30 3.40 -17.84
CA PRO A 36 -3.39 4.29 -17.51
C PRO A 36 -3.54 4.45 -15.99
N PRO A 37 -4.14 5.56 -15.51
CA PRO A 37 -4.29 5.83 -14.08
C PRO A 37 -5.05 4.75 -13.28
N TYR A 38 -5.93 4.01 -13.96
CA TYR A 38 -6.73 2.91 -13.39
C TYR A 38 -6.00 1.56 -13.37
N ALA A 39 -4.79 1.46 -13.94
CA ALA A 39 -4.00 0.23 -13.87
C ALA A 39 -3.62 -0.06 -12.42
N SER A 40 -3.60 -1.34 -12.06
CA SER A 40 -3.14 -1.83 -10.75
C SER A 40 -1.61 -1.78 -10.62
N VAL A 41 -1.04 -0.57 -10.77
CA VAL A 41 0.40 -0.33 -10.77
C VAL A 41 1.05 -0.68 -9.42
N ASP A 42 0.28 -0.63 -8.34
CA ASP A 42 0.66 -1.07 -6.99
C ASP A 42 1.11 -2.55 -6.97
N LYS A 43 0.38 -3.44 -7.67
CA LYS A 43 0.77 -4.86 -7.80
C LYS A 43 2.08 -5.02 -8.57
N LEU A 44 2.29 -4.18 -9.59
CA LEU A 44 3.53 -4.20 -10.35
C LEU A 44 4.72 -3.68 -9.54
N TYR A 45 4.51 -2.67 -8.67
CA TYR A 45 5.54 -2.21 -7.74
C TYR A 45 5.92 -3.28 -6.73
N GLU A 46 4.94 -4.02 -6.18
CA GLU A 46 5.23 -5.15 -5.31
C GLU A 46 6.04 -6.23 -6.05
N PHE A 47 5.62 -6.59 -7.27
CA PHE A 47 6.32 -7.58 -8.09
C PHE A 47 7.77 -7.17 -8.41
N GLU A 48 8.01 -5.90 -8.71
CA GLU A 48 9.34 -5.33 -8.96
C GLU A 48 10.10 -4.97 -7.69
N LYS A 49 9.53 -5.23 -6.50
CA LYS A 49 10.08 -4.85 -5.18
C LYS A 49 10.39 -3.35 -5.07
N LEU A 50 9.65 -2.51 -5.78
CA LEU A 50 9.77 -1.04 -5.77
C LEU A 50 9.02 -0.46 -4.56
N TYR A 51 9.44 -0.84 -3.36
CA TYR A 51 8.69 -0.58 -2.13
C TYR A 51 8.56 0.90 -1.78
N ASP A 52 9.55 1.75 -2.10
CA ASP A 52 9.42 3.21 -1.91
C ASP A 52 8.25 3.78 -2.72
N ARG A 53 8.11 3.33 -3.98
CA ARG A 53 7.03 3.78 -4.87
C ARG A 53 5.68 3.22 -4.43
N LEU A 54 5.66 1.97 -3.97
CA LEU A 54 4.47 1.33 -3.39
C LEU A 54 4.02 2.06 -2.12
N LEU A 55 4.94 2.40 -1.22
CA LEU A 55 4.67 3.16 0.00
C LEU A 55 4.03 4.50 -0.35
N LYS A 56 4.60 5.26 -1.28
CA LYS A 56 4.02 6.54 -1.71
C LYS A 56 2.58 6.37 -2.18
N ARG A 57 2.30 5.35 -2.99
CA ARG A 57 0.94 5.04 -3.46
C ARG A 57 -0.02 4.73 -2.30
N VAL A 58 0.45 3.97 -1.31
CA VAL A 58 -0.32 3.65 -0.09
C VAL A 58 -0.61 4.91 0.73
N LEU A 59 0.38 5.78 0.94
CA LEU A 59 0.24 7.01 1.71
C LEU A 59 -0.68 8.02 1.02
N ASP A 60 -0.62 8.13 -0.30
CA ASP A 60 -1.47 9.02 -1.11
C ASP A 60 -2.91 8.51 -1.23
N SER A 61 -3.15 7.21 -0.96
CA SER A 61 -4.48 6.62 -1.10
C SER A 61 -5.46 7.07 -0.02
N THR A 62 -6.75 7.12 -0.36
CA THR A 62 -7.80 7.40 0.64
C THR A 62 -8.15 6.14 1.43
N GLY A 63 -8.29 6.28 2.75
CA GLY A 63 -8.63 5.17 3.64
C GLY A 63 -7.46 4.21 3.89
N LEU A 64 -7.80 2.96 4.24
CA LEU A 64 -6.82 1.95 4.69
C LEU A 64 -6.72 0.73 3.77
N TYR A 65 -7.50 0.64 2.68
CA TYR A 65 -7.53 -0.55 1.83
C TYR A 65 -6.14 -0.94 1.30
N LEU A 66 -5.46 -0.05 0.56
CA LEU A 66 -4.13 -0.32 0.02
C LEU A 66 -3.10 -0.53 1.13
N LEU A 67 -3.22 0.19 2.24
CA LEU A 67 -2.34 -0.03 3.38
C LEU A 67 -2.47 -1.46 3.90
N THR A 68 -3.69 -1.94 4.09
CA THR A 68 -3.93 -3.28 4.64
C THR A 68 -3.54 -4.39 3.65
N GLU A 69 -3.69 -4.15 2.36
CA GLU A 69 -3.28 -5.09 1.30
C GLU A 69 -1.76 -5.32 1.34
N TYR A 70 -0.98 -4.23 1.36
CA TYR A 70 0.48 -4.28 1.30
C TYR A 70 1.18 -4.17 2.67
N GLU A 71 0.41 -4.32 3.76
CA GLU A 71 0.91 -4.18 5.13
C GLU A 71 2.06 -5.17 5.40
N THR A 72 1.93 -6.41 4.92
CA THR A 72 2.88 -7.48 5.23
C THR A 72 4.28 -7.24 4.64
N CYS A 73 4.37 -6.64 3.45
CA CYS A 73 5.62 -6.32 2.79
C CYS A 73 6.18 -4.97 3.28
N LEU A 74 5.34 -3.94 3.36
CA LEU A 74 5.77 -2.59 3.73
C LEU A 74 6.11 -2.44 5.21
N LYS A 75 5.43 -3.14 6.13
CA LYS A 75 5.65 -2.98 7.58
C LYS A 75 7.08 -3.32 8.02
N LYS A 76 7.78 -4.18 7.29
CA LYS A 76 9.17 -4.56 7.60
C LYS A 76 10.16 -3.45 7.29
N LEU A 77 9.82 -2.58 6.34
CA LEU A 77 10.70 -1.55 5.79
C LEU A 77 10.32 -0.15 6.30
N TYR A 78 9.02 0.12 6.39
CA TYR A 78 8.44 1.43 6.70
C TYR A 78 7.38 1.35 7.81
N PRO A 79 7.69 0.75 8.98
CA PRO A 79 6.70 0.57 10.04
C PRO A 79 6.11 1.90 10.53
N GLN A 80 6.92 2.97 10.57
CA GLN A 80 6.50 4.25 11.11
C GLN A 80 5.55 4.98 10.17
N GLU A 81 5.82 4.96 8.88
CA GLU A 81 5.00 5.59 7.86
C GLU A 81 3.61 4.96 7.78
N LEU A 82 3.54 3.63 7.89
CA LEU A 82 2.26 2.93 7.96
C LEU A 82 1.50 3.26 9.25
N LEU A 83 2.20 3.36 10.39
CA LEU A 83 1.58 3.71 11.66
C LEU A 83 1.00 5.14 11.62
N ASN A 84 1.73 6.11 11.07
CA ASN A 84 1.27 7.48 10.88
C ASN A 84 0.02 7.55 9.98
N LYS A 85 -0.03 6.73 8.91
CA LYS A 85 -1.19 6.64 8.03
C LYS A 85 -2.41 6.08 8.76
N TYR A 86 -2.22 5.01 9.54
CA TYR A 86 -3.28 4.46 10.40
C TYR A 86 -3.82 5.52 11.37
N GLU A 87 -2.94 6.24 12.07
CA GLU A 87 -3.33 7.29 13.02
C GLU A 87 -4.17 8.38 12.33
N THR A 88 -3.70 8.87 11.18
CA THR A 88 -4.39 9.92 10.42
C THR A 88 -5.81 9.49 10.06
N VAL A 89 -5.98 8.28 9.52
CA VAL A 89 -7.30 7.78 9.12
C VAL A 89 -8.19 7.51 10.34
N VAL A 90 -7.65 6.95 11.42
CA VAL A 90 -8.43 6.71 12.65
C VAL A 90 -8.91 8.02 13.28
N ARG A 91 -8.06 9.04 13.33
CA ARG A 91 -8.43 10.36 13.85
C ARG A 91 -9.54 10.99 13.02
N ASP A 92 -9.47 10.89 11.70
CA ASP A 92 -10.53 11.35 10.79
C ASP A 92 -11.84 10.57 10.97
N MET A 93 -11.77 9.24 11.14
CA MET A 93 -12.96 8.44 11.45
C MET A 93 -13.59 8.83 12.80
N ALA A 94 -12.77 9.10 13.81
CA ALA A 94 -13.22 9.44 15.15
C ALA A 94 -13.87 10.82 15.24
N SER A 95 -13.37 11.82 14.50
CA SER A 95 -13.94 13.18 14.49
C SER A 95 -15.35 13.25 13.92
N HIS A 96 -15.74 12.27 13.10
CA HIS A 96 -17.04 12.21 12.42
C HIS A 96 -18.01 11.18 13.03
N THR A 97 -17.80 10.68 14.26
CA THR A 97 -18.54 9.52 14.79
C THR A 97 -19.58 9.87 15.87
N SER A 98 -20.85 9.52 15.58
CA SER A 98 -21.95 9.34 16.55
C SER A 98 -22.56 7.91 16.52
N ASP A 99 -21.97 6.98 15.75
CA ASP A 99 -22.48 5.62 15.50
C ASP A 99 -21.59 4.52 16.13
N ARG A 100 -22.23 3.54 16.80
CA ARG A 100 -21.59 2.37 17.42
C ARG A 100 -20.87 1.45 16.42
N LYS A 101 -21.30 1.39 15.15
CA LYS A 101 -20.62 0.55 14.13
C LYS A 101 -19.20 1.07 13.84
N ARG A 102 -19.06 2.39 13.65
CA ARG A 102 -17.76 3.03 13.44
C ARG A 102 -16.79 2.83 14.59
N TYR A 103 -17.28 2.81 15.84
CA TYR A 103 -16.44 2.52 17.00
C TYR A 103 -15.79 1.13 16.93
N ARG A 104 -16.51 0.10 16.45
CA ARG A 104 -15.94 -1.25 16.31
C ARG A 104 -14.82 -1.29 15.26
N GLU A 105 -14.98 -0.57 14.17
CA GLU A 105 -13.96 -0.44 13.12
C GLU A 105 -12.70 0.26 13.66
N ILE A 106 -12.87 1.38 14.36
CA ILE A 106 -11.78 2.10 15.04
C ILE A 106 -11.00 1.18 15.98
N VAL A 107 -11.69 0.42 16.84
CA VAL A 107 -11.03 -0.51 17.78
C VAL A 107 -10.27 -1.61 17.04
N ALA A 108 -10.79 -2.12 15.93
CA ALA A 108 -10.10 -3.12 15.12
C ALA A 108 -8.79 -2.57 14.53
N ILE A 109 -8.80 -1.31 14.06
CA ILE A 109 -7.61 -0.63 13.54
C ILE A 109 -6.59 -0.39 14.66
N LEU A 110 -7.01 0.12 15.82
CA LEU A 110 -6.14 0.34 16.97
C LEU A 110 -5.43 -0.95 17.42
N ARG A 111 -6.13 -2.08 17.44
CA ARG A 111 -5.53 -3.40 17.73
C ARG A 111 -4.48 -3.83 16.70
N ARG A 112 -4.62 -3.41 15.43
CA ARG A 112 -3.58 -3.64 14.41
C ARG A 112 -2.36 -2.76 14.65
N MET A 113 -2.58 -1.47 14.96
CA MET A 113 -1.51 -0.52 15.29
C MET A 113 -0.64 -1.00 16.47
N GLN A 114 -1.24 -1.57 17.52
CA GLN A 114 -0.49 -2.12 18.67
C GLN A 114 0.49 -3.24 18.31
N LYS A 115 0.32 -3.90 17.15
CA LYS A 115 1.24 -4.94 16.67
C LYS A 115 2.46 -4.36 15.95
N TYR A 116 2.56 -3.05 15.79
CA TYR A 116 3.75 -2.41 15.23
C TYR A 116 4.85 -2.32 16.28
N PRO A 117 6.14 -2.38 15.86
CA PRO A 117 7.26 -2.28 16.80
C PRO A 117 7.16 -1.06 17.72
N GLU A 118 6.69 0.07 17.18
CA GLU A 118 6.54 1.34 17.89
C GLU A 118 5.16 1.52 18.56
N GLY A 119 4.20 0.63 18.30
CA GLY A 119 2.84 0.69 18.86
C GLY A 119 2.75 0.42 20.36
N LYS A 120 3.89 0.22 21.03
CA LYS A 120 4.02 0.06 22.49
C LYS A 120 4.38 1.35 23.22
N SER A 121 4.76 2.40 22.51
CA SER A 121 4.95 3.74 23.07
C SER A 121 3.63 4.51 22.97
N GLY A 122 2.61 4.08 23.72
CA GLY A 122 1.40 4.89 23.89
C GLY A 122 1.76 6.25 24.47
N PRO A 123 0.97 7.31 24.20
CA PRO A 123 1.23 8.63 24.77
C PRO A 123 1.27 8.49 26.29
N ASN A 124 2.37 8.97 26.88
CA ASN A 124 2.59 9.01 28.31
C ASN A 124 1.31 9.54 28.98
N ARG A 125 0.71 8.72 29.84
CA ARG A 125 -0.35 9.18 30.74
C ARG A 125 0.37 9.88 31.89
N ASP A 126 0.62 11.17 31.70
CA ASP A 126 0.87 12.12 32.80
C ASP A 126 -0.45 12.80 33.18
#